data_AF-A0A9E5KNR0-F1
#
_entry.id   AF-A0A9E5KNR0-F1
#
_cell.length_a   1.000
_cell.length_b   1.000
_cell.length_c   1.000
_cell.angle_alpha   90.00
_cell.angle_beta   90.00
_cell.angle_gamma   90.00
#
_symmetry.space_group_name_H-M   'P 1'
#
loop_
_entity.id
_entity.type
_entity.pdbx_description
1 polymer ?
#
loop_
_entity_poly.entity_id
_entity_poly.type
_entity_poly.pdbx_seq_one_letter_code
_entity_poly.pdbx_strand_id
1 'polypeptide(L)'
;MHHRNTMLSLRETEDPEYSLSESVELDKVSFSVDRLQLLLAELDSLRMARADNQLMFQCVCDYVVHDPIYADSTRAWFCYQRP
;
A
#
# COMPACT_ATOMS: atom_id res chain seq x y z
N MET A 1 -40.57 -27.72 -24.91
CA MET A 1 -40.47 -26.28 -24.58
C MET A 1 -41.10 -26.12 -23.19
N HIS A 2 -40.48 -25.69 -22.09
CA HIS A 2 -39.27 -24.93 -21.81
C HIS A 2 -38.54 -25.52 -20.59
N HIS A 3 -37.21 -25.57 -20.64
CA HIS A 3 -36.34 -25.52 -19.45
C HIS A 3 -36.31 -24.09 -18.92
N ARG A 4 -36.27 -23.90 -17.59
CA ARG A 4 -35.88 -22.71 -16.78
C ARG A 4 -36.56 -22.85 -15.40
N ASN A 5 -35.93 -22.71 -14.24
CA ASN A 5 -34.64 -22.15 -13.86
C ASN A 5 -34.08 -22.97 -12.69
N THR A 6 -32.91 -23.56 -12.88
CA THR A 6 -32.00 -23.88 -11.78
C THR A 6 -31.70 -22.55 -11.09
N MET A 7 -32.19 -22.35 -9.87
CA MET A 7 -31.62 -21.32 -9.00
C MET A 7 -30.16 -21.72 -8.76
N LEU A 8 -29.25 -21.07 -9.48
CA LEU A 8 -27.85 -21.01 -9.12
C LEU A 8 -27.79 -20.38 -7.73
N SER A 9 -27.67 -21.25 -6.72
CA SER A 9 -27.10 -20.95 -5.42
C SER A 9 -25.67 -20.50 -5.64
N LEU A 10 -25.50 -19.24 -6.06
CA LEU A 10 -24.23 -18.55 -6.19
C LEU A 10 -23.85 -17.91 -4.85
N ARG A 11 -23.89 -18.72 -3.79
CA ARG A 11 -23.28 -18.39 -2.50
C ARG A 11 -22.32 -19.53 -2.17
N GLU A 12 -21.12 -19.14 -1.75
CA GLU A 12 -20.10 -20.01 -1.16
C GLU A 12 -19.21 -20.75 -2.17
N THR A 13 -18.49 -19.99 -2.96
CA THR A 13 -17.10 -20.34 -3.32
C THR A 13 -16.22 -19.09 -3.16
N GLU A 14 -16.33 -18.43 -2.01
CA GLU A 14 -15.28 -17.53 -1.55
C GLU A 14 -14.16 -18.42 -1.03
N ASP A 15 -13.14 -18.60 -1.87
CA ASP A 15 -11.90 -19.27 -1.53
C ASP A 15 -11.24 -18.51 -0.36
N PRO A 16 -11.06 -19.12 0.82
CA PRO A 16 -10.53 -18.43 2.00
C PRO A 16 -9.11 -17.89 1.77
N GLU A 17 -8.37 -18.40 0.79
CA GLU A 17 -7.05 -17.88 0.43
C GLU A 17 -7.09 -16.49 -0.21
N TYR A 18 -8.18 -16.14 -0.92
CA TYR A 18 -8.31 -14.82 -1.55
C TYR A 18 -8.67 -13.73 -0.53
N SER A 19 -9.58 -14.01 0.41
CA SER A 19 -9.95 -13.04 1.46
C SER A 19 -8.79 -12.71 2.41
N LEU A 20 -7.90 -13.67 2.66
CA LEU A 20 -6.70 -13.46 3.48
C LEU A 20 -5.70 -12.53 2.78
N SER A 21 -5.52 -12.65 1.46
CA SER A 21 -4.62 -11.79 0.71
C SER A 21 -5.05 -10.32 0.71
N GLU A 22 -6.36 -10.05 0.56
CA GLU A 22 -6.90 -8.69 0.59
C GLU A 22 -6.76 -8.05 1.97
N SER A 23 -6.97 -8.81 3.05
CA SER A 23 -6.76 -8.29 4.42
C SER A 23 -5.30 -7.90 4.67
N VAL A 24 -4.34 -8.70 4.19
CA VAL A 24 -2.91 -8.44 4.34
C VAL A 24 -2.48 -7.22 3.52
N GLU A 25 -3.03 -7.03 2.32
CA GLU A 25 -2.80 -5.82 1.53
C GLU A 25 -3.43 -4.58 2.19
N LEU A 26 -4.63 -4.69 2.78
CA LEU A 26 -5.25 -3.59 3.53
C LEU A 26 -4.41 -3.16 4.74
N ASP A 27 -3.83 -4.13 5.44
CA ASP A 27 -2.96 -3.90 6.59
C ASP A 27 -1.66 -3.19 6.18
N LYS A 28 -1.06 -3.58 5.05
CA LYS A 28 0.13 -2.89 4.50
C LYS A 28 -0.15 -1.44 4.11
N VAL A 29 -1.30 -1.19 3.46
CA VAL A 29 -1.70 0.17 3.07
C VAL A 29 -1.95 1.03 4.31
N SER A 30 -2.66 0.50 5.31
CA SER A 30 -2.92 1.22 6.56
C SER A 30 -1.62 1.56 7.28
N PHE A 31 -0.71 0.59 7.40
CA PHE A 31 0.61 0.80 8.00
C PHE A 31 1.47 1.84 7.26
N SER A 32 1.42 1.83 5.92
CA SER A 32 2.10 2.83 5.09
C SER A 32 1.56 4.24 5.33
N VAL A 33 0.23 4.39 5.41
CA VAL A 33 -0.42 5.67 5.72
C VAL A 33 -0.01 6.19 7.10
N ASP A 34 -0.01 5.33 8.12
CA ASP A 34 0.42 5.71 9.47
C ASP A 34 1.88 6.16 9.50
N ARG A 35 2.77 5.45 8.80
CA ARG A 35 4.18 5.86 8.66
C ARG A 35 4.32 7.20 7.93
N LEU A 36 3.51 7.47 6.92
CA LEU A 36 3.54 8.73 6.19
C LEU A 36 3.11 9.90 7.10
N GLN A 37 2.10 9.71 7.94
CA GLN A 37 1.70 10.70 8.93
C GLN A 37 2.81 10.99 9.94
N LEU A 38 3.52 9.96 10.41
CA LEU A 38 4.68 10.13 11.29
C LEU A 38 5.81 10.90 10.60
N LEU A 39 6.12 10.60 9.34
CA LEU A 39 7.11 11.33 8.56
C LEU A 39 6.72 12.82 8.44
N LEU A 40 5.46 13.13 8.14
CA LEU A 40 5.00 14.52 8.05
C LEU A 40 5.20 15.27 9.37
N ALA A 41 4.84 14.64 10.49
CA ALA A 41 5.06 15.22 11.81
C ALA A 41 6.55 15.45 12.12
N GLU A 42 7.42 14.51 11.74
CA GLU A 42 8.87 14.65 11.88
C GLU A 42 9.43 15.80 11.04
N LEU A 43 9.03 15.89 9.76
CA LEU A 43 9.44 16.97 8.88
C LEU A 43 8.96 18.35 9.37
N ASP A 44 7.74 18.43 9.91
CA ASP A 44 7.24 19.65 10.52
C ASP A 44 8.07 20.04 11.76
N SER A 45 8.42 19.08 12.60
CA SER A 45 9.30 19.29 13.76
C SER A 45 10.68 19.80 13.34
N LEU A 46 11.29 19.17 12.34
CA LEU A 46 12.58 19.59 11.76
C LEU A 46 12.50 20.99 11.15
N ARG A 47 11.41 21.31 10.46
CA ARG A 47 11.16 22.64 9.92
C ARG A 47 11.06 23.70 11.01
N MET A 48 10.35 23.41 12.11
CA MET A 48 10.28 24.32 13.27
C MET A 48 11.64 24.50 13.96
N ALA A 49 12.45 23.45 13.99
CA ALA A 49 13.83 23.48 14.48
C ALA A 49 14.82 24.18 13.53
N ARG A 50 14.37 24.60 12.33
CA ARG A 50 15.22 25.14 11.25
C ARG A 50 16.36 24.21 10.88
N ALA A 51 16.10 22.90 10.90
CA ALA A 51 17.02 21.90 10.40
C ALA A 51 17.39 22.18 8.94
N ASP A 52 18.56 21.70 8.52
CA ASP A 52 18.97 21.83 7.13
C ASP A 52 18.11 20.95 6.20
N ASN A 53 18.08 21.32 4.93
CA ASN A 53 17.31 20.60 3.91
C ASN A 53 17.87 19.20 3.63
N GLN A 54 19.15 18.94 3.96
CA GLN A 54 19.80 17.65 3.71
C GLN A 54 19.29 16.60 4.71
N LEU A 55 19.13 16.96 5.97
CA LEU A 55 18.57 16.12 7.03
C LEU A 55 17.09 15.81 6.73
N MET A 56 16.31 16.82 6.34
CA MET A 56 14.93 16.61 5.93
C MET A 56 14.82 15.68 4.71
N PHE A 57 15.72 15.84 3.73
CA PHE A 57 15.79 14.96 2.57
C PHE A 57 16.16 13.52 2.96
N GLN A 58 17.11 13.35 3.88
CA GLN A 58 17.49 12.03 4.39
C GLN A 58 16.31 11.31 5.05
N CYS A 59 15.52 11.98 5.89
CA CYS A 59 14.32 11.40 6.50
C CYS A 59 13.31 10.90 5.45
N VAL A 60 13.12 11.67 4.36
CA VAL A 60 12.27 11.24 3.24
C VAL A 60 12.86 10.01 2.54
N CYS A 61 14.16 10.00 2.26
CA CYS A 61 14.83 8.84 1.65
C CYS A 61 14.69 7.59 2.51
N ASP A 62 14.90 7.71 3.82
CA ASP A 62 14.79 6.59 4.76
C ASP A 62 13.36 6.03 4.81
N TYR A 63 12.35 6.91 4.78
CA TYR A 63 10.95 6.48 4.65
C TYR A 63 10.73 5.68 3.35
N VAL A 64 11.15 6.25 2.22
CA VAL A 64 10.93 5.68 0.89
C VAL A 64 11.58 4.30 0.74
N VAL A 65 12.80 4.12 1.26
CA VAL A 65 13.54 2.85 1.21
C VAL A 65 12.87 1.76 2.04
N HIS A 66 12.14 2.13 3.08
CA HIS A 66 11.52 1.19 4.02
C HIS A 66 10.01 1.06 3.88
N ASP A 67 9.38 1.81 2.98
CA ASP A 67 7.95 1.70 2.70
C ASP A 67 7.67 0.59 1.66
N PRO A 68 7.01 -0.52 2.05
CA PRO A 68 6.74 -1.63 1.15
C PRO A 68 5.81 -1.24 0.00
N ILE A 69 4.87 -0.32 0.22
CA ILE A 69 3.95 0.17 -0.82
C ILE A 69 4.71 0.96 -1.90
N TYR A 70 5.64 1.83 -1.50
CA TYR A 70 6.53 2.50 -2.45
C TYR A 70 7.42 1.50 -3.21
N ALA A 71 7.98 0.51 -2.52
CA ALA A 71 8.82 -0.51 -3.16
C ALA A 71 8.03 -1.33 -4.20
N ASP A 72 6.81 -1.76 -3.86
CA ASP A 72 5.95 -2.55 -4.73
C ASP A 72 5.43 -1.73 -5.91
N SER A 73 5.02 -0.48 -5.70
CA SER A 73 4.61 0.42 -6.79
C SER A 73 5.76 0.76 -7.75
N THR A 74 6.97 0.96 -7.22
CA THR A 74 8.17 1.18 -8.03
C THR A 74 8.50 -0.07 -8.86
N ARG A 75 8.46 -1.26 -8.26
CA ARG A 75 8.66 -2.53 -8.97
C ARG A 75 7.61 -2.75 -10.06
N ALA A 76 6.34 -2.51 -9.75
CA ALA A 76 5.26 -2.60 -10.72
C ALA A 76 5.55 -1.69 -11.93
N TRP A 77 5.88 -0.42 -11.69
CA TRP A 77 6.20 0.54 -12.74
C TRP A 77 7.31 0.04 -13.69
N PHE A 78 8.42 -0.47 -13.16
CA PHE A 78 9.51 -0.99 -13.99
C PHE A 78 9.20 -2.33 -14.66
N CYS A 79 8.38 -3.18 -14.04
CA CYS A 79 7.93 -4.43 -14.63
C CYS A 79 6.94 -4.21 -15.79
N TYR A 80 6.05 -3.22 -15.68
CA TYR A 80 5.10 -2.85 -16.74
C TYR A 80 5.75 -2.10 -17.92
N GLN A 81 6.97 -1.59 -17.75
CA GLN A 81 7.73 -0.91 -18.82
C GLN A 81 8.67 -1.84 -19.61
N ARG A 82 8.64 -3.16 -19.39
CA ARG A 82 9.38 -4.10 -20.24
C ARG A 82 8.69 -4.20 -21.62
N PRO A 83 9.40 -3.94 -22.73
CA PRO A 83 8.86 -4.11 -24.08
C PRO A 83 8.60 -5.58 -24.43
#